data_AF-A0A5A7Y255-F1
#
_entry.id   AF-A0A5A7Y255-F1
#
_cell.length_a   1.000
_cell.length_b   1.000
_cell.length_c   1.000
_cell.angle_alpha   90.00
_cell.angle_beta   90.00
_cell.angle_gamma   90.00
#
_symmetry.space_group_name_H-M   'P 1'
#
loop_
_entity.id
_entity.type
_entity.pdbx_description
1 polymer ?
#
loop_
_entity_poly.entity_id
_entity_poly.type
_entity_poly.pdbx_seq_one_letter_code
_entity_poly.pdbx_strand_id
1 'polypeptide(L)'
;MTHDWLLLETLGAEPAVVAEGQHTRNLVPISAFLRRNPSLMAIQTAVNETVRAGKPLSSLTPKSDRVIRTEVVQMTDGRIHGVHVWIGPLDEDPPDRVLPGPLKWDLTNGIATDTPESLMNSGLNPTTEATQGRAFAEDLPARNLNPDEARVLAVAIRPEAGRTFCSTWDIDDYKGKQITVGFAARVLAETDEDGRERLICRAMNWRAASDEPVPRADDLGERILSGLAESGVHRALVDLNTWKLLKWLDEPCPFFDWHTPEGDEPLVHPDDAPEMAAMAVEFDTGEASHVLRLRGVDGGWTPIHVTVRRVEIAADTYAGLLSLRLPTADELAPPTRKGARRTKSSTRRART
;
A
#
# COMPACT_ATOMS: atom_id res chain seq x y z
N MET A 1 -28.04 -19.26 -10.15
CA MET A 1 -27.10 -18.27 -9.58
C MET A 1 -27.88 -17.57 -8.49
N THR A 2 -27.32 -17.48 -7.29
CA THR A 2 -27.87 -16.59 -6.26
C THR A 2 -27.93 -15.19 -6.86
N HIS A 3 -29.00 -14.43 -6.60
CA HIS A 3 -29.14 -13.06 -7.09
C HIS A 3 -28.31 -12.11 -6.20
N ASP A 4 -27.02 -12.43 -6.03
CA ASP A 4 -26.10 -11.59 -5.29
C ASP A 4 -25.64 -10.41 -6.16
N TRP A 5 -25.17 -9.37 -5.50
CA TRP A 5 -24.50 -8.29 -6.19
C TRP A 5 -23.14 -8.75 -6.75
N LEU A 6 -22.81 -8.32 -7.97
CA LEU A 6 -21.51 -8.53 -8.59
C LEU A 6 -20.72 -7.22 -8.59
N LEU A 7 -19.58 -7.18 -7.91
CA LEU A 7 -18.67 -6.04 -7.99
C LEU A 7 -17.79 -6.22 -9.23
N LEU A 8 -17.81 -5.21 -10.11
CA LEU A 8 -17.04 -5.19 -11.35
C LEU A 8 -15.94 -4.13 -11.29
N GLU A 9 -14.72 -4.49 -11.60
CA GLU A 9 -13.64 -3.56 -11.93
C GLU A 9 -13.76 -3.11 -13.38
N THR A 10 -13.65 -1.81 -13.63
CA THR A 10 -13.93 -1.20 -14.95
C THR A 10 -12.79 -0.37 -15.52
N LEU A 11 -11.56 -0.50 -15.00
CA LEU A 11 -10.39 0.22 -15.52
C LEU A 11 -9.66 -0.57 -16.62
N GLY A 12 -9.97 -1.87 -16.78
CA GLY A 12 -9.50 -2.69 -17.89
C GLY A 12 -10.25 -2.46 -19.21
N ALA A 13 -9.87 -3.23 -20.24
CA ALA A 13 -10.51 -3.17 -21.56
C ALA A 13 -11.95 -3.74 -21.58
N GLU A 14 -12.23 -4.67 -20.67
CA GLU A 14 -13.56 -5.23 -20.44
C GLU A 14 -13.83 -5.23 -18.92
N PRO A 15 -15.06 -4.93 -18.45
CA PRO A 15 -15.41 -5.09 -17.05
C PRO A 15 -15.13 -6.51 -16.53
N ALA A 16 -14.48 -6.61 -15.38
CA ALA A 16 -14.09 -7.87 -14.78
C ALA A 16 -14.72 -8.04 -13.39
N VAL A 17 -15.31 -9.21 -13.12
CA VAL A 17 -15.90 -9.55 -11.82
C VAL A 17 -14.79 -9.73 -10.80
N VAL A 18 -14.86 -8.95 -9.72
CA VAL A 18 -13.93 -8.99 -8.59
C VAL A 18 -14.56 -9.51 -7.30
N ALA A 19 -15.89 -9.42 -7.17
CA ALA A 19 -16.62 -10.06 -6.09
C ALA A 19 -18.03 -10.51 -6.52
N GLU A 20 -18.52 -11.56 -5.88
CA GLU A 20 -19.91 -12.03 -5.91
C GLU A 20 -20.42 -12.08 -4.47
N GLY A 21 -21.30 -11.15 -4.11
CA GLY A 21 -21.63 -10.86 -2.72
C GLY A 21 -20.38 -10.45 -1.94
N GLN A 22 -19.99 -11.27 -0.98
CA GLN A 22 -18.78 -11.08 -0.17
C GLN A 22 -17.59 -11.95 -0.62
N HIS A 23 -17.76 -12.80 -1.63
CA HIS A 23 -16.71 -13.73 -2.08
C HIS A 23 -15.89 -13.15 -3.22
N THR A 24 -14.56 -13.17 -3.05
CA THR A 24 -13.63 -12.66 -4.05
C THR A 24 -13.59 -13.53 -5.31
N ARG A 25 -13.54 -12.88 -6.47
CA ARG A 25 -13.37 -13.50 -7.79
C ARG A 25 -12.15 -12.86 -8.45
N ASN A 26 -11.22 -13.66 -8.96
CA ASN A 26 -9.97 -13.12 -9.48
C ASN A 26 -10.15 -12.54 -10.90
N LEU A 27 -10.64 -11.28 -10.98
CA LEU A 27 -10.73 -10.46 -12.20
C LEU A 27 -11.28 -11.23 -13.41
N VAL A 28 -12.41 -11.93 -13.23
CA VAL A 28 -12.99 -12.77 -14.29
C VAL A 28 -13.75 -11.89 -15.27
N PRO A 29 -13.40 -11.84 -16.57
CA PRO A 29 -14.12 -11.02 -17.55
C PRO A 29 -15.62 -11.31 -17.53
N ILE A 30 -16.45 -10.26 -17.56
CA ILE A 30 -17.89 -10.41 -17.43
C ILE A 30 -18.50 -11.30 -18.51
N SER A 31 -17.96 -11.27 -19.73
CA SER A 31 -18.36 -12.17 -20.83
C SER A 31 -18.09 -13.64 -20.52
N ALA A 32 -17.04 -13.95 -19.77
CA ALA A 32 -16.71 -15.29 -19.33
C ALA A 32 -17.57 -15.71 -18.12
N PHE A 33 -17.69 -14.84 -17.11
CA PHE A 33 -18.45 -15.11 -15.90
C PHE A 33 -19.94 -15.34 -16.18
N LEU A 34 -20.52 -14.49 -17.04
CA LEU A 34 -21.93 -14.54 -17.41
C LEU A 34 -22.16 -15.15 -18.80
N ARG A 35 -21.25 -15.99 -19.29
CA ARG A 35 -21.30 -16.58 -20.65
C ARG A 35 -22.63 -17.22 -21.03
N ARG A 36 -23.33 -17.81 -20.05
CA ARG A 36 -24.63 -18.49 -20.24
C ARG A 36 -25.83 -17.66 -19.77
N ASN A 37 -25.61 -16.42 -19.34
CA ASN A 37 -26.68 -15.54 -18.88
C ASN A 37 -27.35 -14.87 -20.09
N PRO A 38 -28.67 -15.05 -20.30
CA PRO A 38 -29.38 -14.47 -21.43
C PRO A 38 -29.41 -12.93 -21.42
N SER A 39 -29.16 -12.31 -20.26
CA SER A 39 -29.14 -10.85 -20.07
C SER A 39 -27.74 -10.24 -20.20
N LEU A 40 -26.70 -11.00 -20.56
CA LEU A 40 -25.31 -10.52 -20.62
C LEU A 40 -25.15 -9.20 -21.40
N MET A 41 -25.75 -9.09 -22.59
CA MET A 41 -25.67 -7.86 -23.39
C MET A 41 -26.31 -6.67 -22.69
N ALA A 42 -27.49 -6.86 -22.08
CA ALA A 42 -28.17 -5.80 -21.34
C ALA A 42 -27.38 -5.36 -20.10
N ILE A 43 -26.74 -6.31 -19.41
CA ILE A 43 -25.86 -6.05 -18.26
C ILE A 43 -24.65 -5.21 -18.71
N GLN A 44 -23.95 -5.61 -19.78
CA GLN A 44 -22.81 -4.86 -20.31
C GLN A 44 -23.21 -3.45 -20.75
N THR A 45 -24.38 -3.28 -21.38
CA THR A 45 -24.92 -1.95 -21.72
C THR A 45 -25.13 -1.11 -20.47
N ALA A 46 -25.82 -1.64 -19.45
CA ALA A 46 -26.08 -0.90 -18.20
C ALA A 46 -24.78 -0.51 -17.49
N VAL A 47 -23.79 -1.39 -17.43
CA VAL A 47 -22.47 -1.09 -16.84
C VAL A 47 -21.77 0.03 -17.62
N ASN A 48 -21.72 -0.05 -18.95
CA ASN A 48 -21.08 0.98 -19.77
C ASN A 48 -21.79 2.34 -19.67
N GLU A 49 -23.13 2.35 -19.62
CA GLU A 49 -23.90 3.58 -19.42
C GLU A 49 -23.65 4.17 -18.02
N THR A 50 -23.56 3.33 -17.00
CA THR A 50 -23.24 3.73 -15.61
C THR A 50 -21.86 4.39 -15.54
N VAL A 51 -20.84 3.76 -16.14
CA VAL A 51 -19.48 4.32 -16.22
C VAL A 51 -19.47 5.64 -17.00
N ARG A 52 -20.17 5.70 -18.15
CA ARG A 52 -20.19 6.92 -18.96
C ARG A 52 -20.92 8.08 -18.28
N ALA A 53 -22.02 7.79 -17.58
CA ALA A 53 -22.84 8.81 -16.93
C ALA A 53 -22.34 9.19 -15.53
N GLY A 54 -21.55 8.32 -14.90
CA GLY A 54 -21.14 8.46 -13.50
C GLY A 54 -22.30 8.45 -12.53
N LYS A 55 -23.40 7.76 -12.86
CA LYS A 55 -24.63 7.72 -12.05
C LYS A 55 -25.20 6.31 -11.97
N PRO A 56 -25.80 5.92 -10.84
CA PRO A 56 -26.57 4.68 -10.71
C PRO A 56 -27.66 4.58 -11.77
N LEU A 57 -27.96 3.37 -12.24
CA LEU A 57 -29.04 3.09 -13.19
C LEU A 57 -29.94 1.97 -12.67
N SER A 58 -31.21 2.06 -13.05
CA SER A 58 -32.19 0.98 -12.90
C SER A 58 -32.88 0.78 -14.24
N SER A 59 -32.65 -0.36 -14.87
CA SER A 59 -33.14 -0.68 -16.21
C SER A 59 -34.04 -1.90 -16.19
N LEU A 60 -35.24 -1.78 -16.77
CA LEU A 60 -36.16 -2.89 -16.96
C LEU A 60 -35.84 -3.57 -18.29
N THR A 61 -35.85 -4.91 -18.28
CA THR A 61 -35.74 -5.73 -19.49
C THR A 61 -37.08 -6.46 -19.70
N PRO A 62 -38.07 -5.84 -20.39
CA PRO A 62 -39.44 -6.36 -20.45
C PRO A 62 -39.55 -7.75 -21.07
N LYS A 63 -38.67 -8.08 -22.01
CA LYS A 63 -38.67 -9.40 -22.68
C LYS A 63 -38.28 -10.55 -21.75
N SER A 64 -37.60 -10.27 -20.65
CA SER A 64 -37.10 -11.29 -19.73
C SER A 64 -37.66 -11.15 -18.31
N ASP A 65 -38.57 -10.20 -18.08
CA ASP A 65 -39.16 -9.88 -16.77
C ASP A 65 -38.07 -9.70 -15.68
N ARG A 66 -37.03 -8.95 -16.01
CA ARG A 66 -35.87 -8.68 -15.13
C ARG A 66 -35.60 -7.20 -15.00
N VAL A 67 -35.05 -6.83 -13.84
CA VAL A 67 -34.49 -5.51 -13.56
C VAL A 67 -32.98 -5.65 -13.37
N ILE A 68 -32.24 -4.68 -13.91
CA ILE A 68 -30.79 -4.52 -13.72
C ILE A 68 -30.60 -3.24 -12.92
N ARG A 69 -29.92 -3.34 -11.78
CA ARG A 69 -29.55 -2.18 -10.94
C ARG A 69 -28.03 -2.05 -10.92
N THR A 70 -27.54 -0.82 -11.07
CA THR A 70 -26.10 -0.52 -11.01
C THR A 70 -25.83 0.59 -10.03
N GLU A 71 -24.72 0.47 -9.31
CA GLU A 71 -24.20 1.48 -8.39
C GLU A 71 -22.75 1.80 -8.78
N VAL A 72 -22.39 3.08 -8.75
CA VAL A 72 -21.05 3.54 -9.15
C VAL A 72 -20.08 3.40 -7.98
N VAL A 73 -18.87 2.93 -8.25
CA VAL A 73 -17.74 3.01 -7.31
C VAL A 73 -16.76 4.04 -7.84
N GLN A 74 -16.88 5.27 -7.32
CA GLN A 74 -16.14 6.44 -7.78
C GLN A 74 -15.13 6.88 -6.72
N MET A 75 -13.89 7.06 -7.15
CA MET A 75 -12.85 7.68 -6.34
C MET A 75 -13.10 9.18 -6.19
N THR A 76 -12.52 9.79 -5.15
CA THR A 76 -12.68 11.23 -4.86
C THR A 76 -12.14 12.15 -5.96
N ASP A 77 -11.25 11.67 -6.82
CA ASP A 77 -10.79 12.39 -8.01
C ASP A 77 -11.75 12.27 -9.22
N GLY A 78 -12.92 11.69 -9.01
CA GLY A 78 -13.95 11.52 -10.03
C GLY A 78 -13.77 10.28 -10.91
N ARG A 79 -12.66 9.54 -10.79
CA ARG A 79 -12.44 8.32 -11.59
C ARG A 79 -13.34 7.19 -11.10
N ILE A 80 -14.03 6.54 -12.02
CA ILE A 80 -14.83 5.34 -11.72
C ILE A 80 -13.90 4.13 -11.72
N HIS A 81 -13.74 3.51 -10.55
CA HIS A 81 -12.94 2.28 -10.38
C HIS A 81 -13.76 1.04 -10.74
N GLY A 82 -15.07 1.09 -10.52
CA GLY A 82 -15.93 -0.04 -10.76
C GLY A 82 -17.41 0.26 -10.72
N VAL A 83 -18.20 -0.78 -10.95
CA VAL A 83 -19.66 -0.77 -10.89
C VAL A 83 -20.11 -1.99 -10.10
N HIS A 84 -21.00 -1.79 -9.13
CA HIS A 84 -21.71 -2.87 -8.46
C HIS A 84 -23.00 -3.15 -9.25
N VAL A 85 -23.22 -4.38 -9.73
CA VAL A 85 -24.41 -4.73 -10.52
C VAL A 85 -25.22 -5.82 -9.85
N TRP A 86 -26.54 -5.66 -9.87
CA TRP A 86 -27.49 -6.70 -9.48
C TRP A 86 -28.49 -6.94 -10.59
N ILE A 87 -28.90 -8.20 -10.76
CA ILE A 87 -29.94 -8.59 -11.70
C ILE A 87 -30.89 -9.60 -11.04
N GLY A 88 -32.19 -9.30 -11.09
CA GLY A 88 -33.22 -10.16 -10.54
C GLY A 88 -34.59 -9.93 -11.18
N PRO A 89 -35.61 -10.69 -10.74
CA PRO A 89 -37.02 -10.47 -11.06
C PRO A 89 -37.49 -9.05 -10.70
N LEU A 90 -38.56 -8.57 -11.36
CA LEU A 90 -39.13 -7.24 -11.09
C LEU A 90 -39.69 -7.07 -9.69
N ASP A 91 -40.16 -8.16 -9.08
CA ASP A 91 -40.82 -8.23 -7.78
C ASP A 91 -39.86 -8.62 -6.64
N GLU A 92 -38.57 -8.80 -6.94
CA GLU A 92 -37.53 -9.10 -5.96
C GLU A 92 -36.71 -7.84 -5.67
N ASP A 93 -36.48 -7.55 -4.39
CA ASP A 93 -35.54 -6.54 -3.97
C ASP A 93 -34.12 -7.13 -3.90
N PRO A 94 -33.08 -6.37 -4.27
CA PRO A 94 -31.70 -6.84 -4.14
C PRO A 94 -31.36 -7.10 -2.66
N PRO A 95 -30.47 -8.07 -2.37
CA PRO A 95 -29.95 -8.26 -1.02
C PRO A 95 -29.13 -7.05 -0.56
N ASP A 96 -28.80 -7.02 0.74
CA ASP A 96 -27.95 -5.97 1.30
C ASP A 96 -26.62 -5.87 0.54
N ARG A 97 -26.28 -4.65 0.14
CA ARG A 97 -25.10 -4.38 -0.67
C ARG A 97 -23.88 -4.16 0.22
N VAL A 98 -22.85 -4.99 0.03
CA VAL A 98 -21.52 -4.74 0.60
C VAL A 98 -20.98 -3.45 -0.03
N LEU A 99 -20.57 -2.48 0.79
CA LEU A 99 -20.04 -1.20 0.31
C LEU A 99 -18.58 -1.36 -0.10
N PRO A 100 -18.23 -1.23 -1.40
CA PRO A 100 -16.84 -1.20 -1.83
C PRO A 100 -16.21 0.15 -1.53
N GLY A 101 -14.94 0.14 -1.12
CA GLY A 101 -14.16 1.34 -0.84
C GLY A 101 -13.10 1.57 -1.91
N PRO A 102 -13.21 2.62 -2.75
CA PRO A 102 -12.16 2.96 -3.69
C PRO A 102 -10.97 3.62 -2.99
N LEU A 103 -9.76 3.30 -3.43
CA LEU A 103 -8.53 3.96 -3.03
C LEU A 103 -7.53 4.00 -4.20
N LYS A 104 -6.48 4.80 -4.11
CA LYS A 104 -5.38 4.80 -5.07
C LYS A 104 -4.03 5.04 -4.41
N TRP A 105 -2.99 4.49 -5.00
CA TRP A 105 -1.60 4.82 -4.72
C TRP A 105 -0.99 5.51 -5.93
N ASP A 106 -0.50 6.74 -5.76
CA ASP A 106 0.40 7.39 -6.70
C ASP A 106 1.79 6.78 -6.50
N LEU A 107 2.16 5.79 -7.33
CA LEU A 107 3.42 5.05 -7.21
C LEU A 107 4.62 5.94 -7.58
N THR A 108 4.39 6.96 -8.41
CA THR A 108 5.42 7.95 -8.76
C THR A 108 5.76 8.81 -7.55
N ASN A 109 4.75 9.34 -6.86
CA ASN A 109 4.96 10.26 -5.73
C ASN A 109 5.02 9.56 -4.37
N GLY A 110 4.63 8.29 -4.28
CA GLY A 110 4.67 7.53 -3.02
C GLY A 110 3.55 7.87 -2.06
N ILE A 111 2.41 8.30 -2.58
CA ILE A 111 1.33 8.85 -1.78
C ILE A 111 0.06 8.04 -2.01
N ALA A 112 -0.55 7.60 -0.92
CA ALA A 112 -1.84 6.95 -0.92
C ALA A 112 -2.97 7.95 -0.72
N THR A 113 -4.12 7.60 -1.28
CA THR A 113 -5.37 8.32 -1.14
C THR A 113 -6.50 7.32 -0.98
N ASP A 114 -7.16 7.40 0.16
CA ASP A 114 -8.21 6.52 0.60
C ASP A 114 -9.57 7.22 0.64
N THR A 115 -10.60 6.43 0.88
CA THR A 115 -11.95 6.89 1.18
C THR A 115 -12.36 6.41 2.57
N PRO A 116 -13.34 7.06 3.23
CA PRO A 116 -13.91 6.54 4.46
C PRO A 116 -14.37 5.08 4.33
N GLU A 117 -14.91 4.72 3.17
CA GLU A 117 -15.30 3.35 2.82
C GLU A 117 -14.09 2.41 2.77
N SER A 118 -12.99 2.80 2.11
CA SER A 118 -11.79 1.94 2.04
C SER A 118 -11.16 1.72 3.41
N LEU A 119 -11.06 2.78 4.22
CA LEU A 119 -10.52 2.72 5.59
C LEU A 119 -11.39 1.82 6.48
N MET A 120 -12.71 2.00 6.43
CA MET A 120 -13.65 1.16 7.19
C MET A 120 -13.57 -0.31 6.77
N ASN A 121 -13.44 -0.58 5.48
CA ASN A 121 -13.26 -1.94 4.96
C ASN A 121 -11.90 -2.53 5.36
N SER A 122 -10.84 -1.73 5.45
CA SER A 122 -9.53 -2.16 5.97
C SER A 122 -9.51 -2.29 7.50
N GLY A 123 -10.62 -2.01 8.19
CA GLY A 123 -10.69 -2.11 9.65
C GLY A 123 -9.96 -0.98 10.37
N LEU A 124 -9.69 0.13 9.69
CA LEU A 124 -9.22 1.36 10.31
C LEU A 124 -10.41 2.21 10.80
N ASN A 125 -10.14 3.24 11.60
CA ASN A 125 -11.19 4.12 12.10
C ASN A 125 -11.35 5.37 11.22
N PRO A 126 -12.38 5.44 10.34
CA PRO A 126 -12.53 6.53 9.38
C PRO A 126 -12.78 7.91 10.02
N THR A 127 -13.07 7.98 11.33
CA THR A 127 -13.25 9.27 12.03
C THR A 127 -11.93 9.88 12.52
N THR A 128 -10.84 9.11 12.54
CA THR A 128 -9.53 9.56 13.04
C THR A 128 -8.45 9.50 11.97
N GLU A 129 -8.59 8.61 10.99
CA GLU A 129 -7.65 8.46 9.90
C GLU A 129 -7.71 9.62 8.90
N ALA A 130 -6.55 10.08 8.43
CA ALA A 130 -6.46 10.93 7.26
C ALA A 130 -6.75 10.09 6.00
N THR A 131 -7.53 10.63 5.07
CA THR A 131 -7.80 9.98 3.76
C THR A 131 -6.83 10.38 2.67
N GLN A 132 -6.08 11.46 2.84
CA GLN A 132 -5.20 12.06 1.82
C GLN A 132 -3.78 12.10 2.36
N GLY A 133 -2.79 12.13 1.46
CA GLY A 133 -1.40 12.31 1.87
C GLY A 133 -0.86 11.15 2.70
N ARG A 134 -1.39 9.92 2.50
CA ARG A 134 -0.99 8.76 3.30
C ARG A 134 0.31 8.15 2.77
N ALA A 135 1.13 7.58 3.63
CA ALA A 135 2.20 6.67 3.26
C ALA A 135 1.63 5.28 2.97
N PHE A 136 2.25 4.51 2.08
CA PHE A 136 1.79 3.14 1.77
C PHE A 136 1.77 2.23 3.00
N ALA A 137 2.70 2.47 3.94
CA ALA A 137 2.75 1.74 5.20
C ALA A 137 1.55 2.00 6.13
N GLU A 138 0.74 3.04 5.89
CA GLU A 138 -0.51 3.27 6.63
C GLU A 138 -1.66 2.38 6.13
N ASP A 139 -1.57 1.90 4.88
CA ASP A 139 -2.60 1.06 4.25
C ASP A 139 -2.30 -0.43 4.36
N LEU A 140 -1.03 -0.78 4.61
CA LEU A 140 -0.60 -2.16 4.83
C LEU A 140 -0.61 -2.48 6.33
N PRO A 141 -1.12 -3.66 6.74
CA PRO A 141 -1.13 -4.04 8.14
C PRO A 141 0.30 -4.12 8.70
N ALA A 142 0.51 -3.62 9.91
CA ALA A 142 1.76 -3.81 10.63
C ALA A 142 1.93 -5.29 11.02
N ARG A 143 3.18 -5.77 11.04
CA ARG A 143 3.59 -7.14 11.42
C ARG A 143 3.11 -8.24 10.49
N ASN A 144 1.80 -8.50 10.46
CA ASN A 144 1.20 -9.64 9.78
C ASN A 144 1.59 -9.64 8.29
N LEU A 145 1.99 -10.80 7.78
CA LEU A 145 2.28 -11.00 6.37
C LEU A 145 1.08 -11.63 5.68
N ASN A 146 0.67 -11.07 4.55
CA ASN A 146 -0.45 -11.59 3.78
C ASN A 146 -0.03 -12.32 2.49
N PRO A 147 -0.86 -13.25 1.98
CA PRO A 147 -0.66 -13.83 0.65
C PRO A 147 -0.53 -12.73 -0.41
N ASP A 148 0.41 -12.92 -1.34
CA ASP A 148 0.73 -11.98 -2.43
C ASP A 148 1.20 -10.58 -1.98
N GLU A 149 1.38 -10.30 -0.69
CA GLU A 149 1.83 -8.98 -0.20
C GLU A 149 3.20 -8.58 -0.76
N ALA A 150 4.11 -9.55 -0.88
CA ALA A 150 5.39 -9.36 -1.55
C ALA A 150 5.25 -8.83 -2.99
N ARG A 151 4.20 -9.24 -3.73
CA ARG A 151 3.94 -8.76 -5.09
C ARG A 151 3.37 -7.34 -5.09
N VAL A 152 2.57 -6.98 -4.08
CA VAL A 152 2.08 -5.61 -3.88
C VAL A 152 3.25 -4.67 -3.59
N LEU A 153 4.12 -5.05 -2.65
CA LEU A 153 5.34 -4.31 -2.32
C LEU A 153 6.28 -4.20 -3.54
N ALA A 154 6.44 -5.26 -4.32
CA ALA A 154 7.26 -5.22 -5.52
C ALA A 154 6.74 -4.23 -6.57
N VAL A 155 5.42 -4.03 -6.66
CA VAL A 155 4.84 -3.01 -7.54
C VAL A 155 5.03 -1.59 -7.03
N ALA A 156 5.08 -1.38 -5.71
CA ALA A 156 5.43 -0.08 -5.16
C ALA A 156 6.88 0.32 -5.52
N ILE A 157 7.80 -0.65 -5.60
CA ILE A 157 9.22 -0.41 -5.92
C ILE A 157 9.47 -0.36 -7.43
N ARG A 158 8.89 -1.29 -8.20
CA ARG A 158 9.04 -1.39 -9.66
C ARG A 158 7.65 -1.39 -10.30
N PRO A 159 7.02 -0.21 -10.42
CA PRO A 159 5.68 -0.09 -10.97
C PRO A 159 5.69 -0.32 -12.49
N GLU A 160 4.71 -1.09 -12.98
CA GLU A 160 4.51 -1.33 -14.41
C GLU A 160 3.00 -1.23 -14.72
N ALA A 161 2.65 -0.43 -15.72
CA ALA A 161 1.26 -0.30 -16.16
C ALA A 161 0.70 -1.64 -16.65
N GLY A 162 -0.58 -1.88 -16.36
CA GLY A 162 -1.30 -3.11 -16.71
C GLY A 162 -1.19 -4.22 -15.69
N ARG A 163 -0.29 -4.12 -14.69
CA ARG A 163 -0.25 -5.07 -13.56
C ARG A 163 -1.57 -5.03 -12.79
N THR A 164 -2.04 -6.20 -12.38
CA THR A 164 -3.30 -6.36 -11.64
C THR A 164 -3.14 -7.29 -10.45
N PHE A 165 -4.00 -7.06 -9.46
CA PHE A 165 -4.08 -7.82 -8.22
C PHE A 165 -5.53 -8.08 -7.88
N CYS A 166 -5.80 -9.27 -7.37
CA CYS A 166 -7.06 -9.56 -6.72
C CYS A 166 -6.81 -10.65 -5.68
N SER A 167 -7.06 -10.33 -4.41
CA SER A 167 -6.76 -11.23 -3.30
C SER A 167 -7.66 -10.93 -2.10
N THR A 168 -7.53 -11.77 -1.07
CA THR A 168 -8.17 -11.62 0.24
C THR A 168 -7.12 -11.65 1.33
N TRP A 169 -7.16 -10.69 2.23
CA TRP A 169 -6.25 -10.59 3.37
C TRP A 169 -7.00 -10.70 4.68
N ASP A 170 -6.41 -11.42 5.63
CA ASP A 170 -6.90 -11.51 7.00
C ASP A 170 -6.10 -10.56 7.87
N ILE A 171 -6.78 -9.58 8.44
CA ILE A 171 -6.18 -8.51 9.23
C ILE A 171 -6.96 -8.31 10.53
N ASP A 172 -6.36 -7.61 11.48
CA ASP A 172 -7.02 -7.19 12.71
C ASP A 172 -7.50 -5.74 12.52
N ASP A 173 -8.76 -5.47 12.90
CA ASP A 173 -9.27 -4.10 12.91
C ASP A 173 -8.69 -3.28 14.09
N TYR A 174 -8.97 -1.98 14.13
CA TYR A 174 -8.50 -1.08 15.19
C TYR A 174 -9.03 -1.42 16.60
N LYS A 175 -9.95 -2.38 16.72
CA LYS A 175 -10.46 -2.93 17.99
C LYS A 175 -9.87 -4.32 18.30
N GLY A 176 -8.95 -4.81 17.47
CA GLY A 176 -8.34 -6.13 17.59
C GLY A 176 -9.24 -7.28 17.15
N LYS A 177 -10.30 -7.02 16.38
CA LYS A 177 -11.16 -8.07 15.81
C LYS A 177 -10.61 -8.51 14.46
N GLN A 178 -10.43 -9.81 14.29
CA GLN A 178 -10.05 -10.39 13.01
C GLN A 178 -11.16 -10.19 11.97
N ILE A 179 -10.75 -9.77 10.78
CA ILE A 179 -11.60 -9.46 9.64
C ILE A 179 -10.92 -9.92 8.34
N THR A 180 -11.73 -10.24 7.34
CA THR A 180 -11.24 -10.55 5.98
C THR A 180 -11.56 -9.39 5.04
N VAL A 181 -10.60 -8.99 4.22
CA VAL A 181 -10.71 -7.89 3.25
C VAL A 181 -10.38 -8.43 1.87
N GLY A 182 -11.36 -8.35 0.97
CA GLY A 182 -11.11 -8.57 -0.45
C GLY A 182 -10.69 -7.27 -1.10
N PHE A 183 -9.79 -7.34 -2.07
CA PHE A 183 -9.43 -6.19 -2.88
C PHE A 183 -9.12 -6.58 -4.31
N ALA A 184 -9.27 -5.60 -5.21
CA ALA A 184 -8.74 -5.66 -6.56
C ALA A 184 -8.04 -4.34 -6.89
N ALA A 185 -6.91 -4.43 -7.58
CA ALA A 185 -6.10 -3.27 -7.94
C ALA A 185 -5.53 -3.40 -9.35
N ARG A 186 -5.31 -2.25 -10.02
CA ARG A 186 -4.69 -2.14 -11.34
C ARG A 186 -3.77 -0.94 -11.40
N VAL A 187 -2.56 -1.15 -11.93
CA VAL A 187 -1.62 -0.06 -12.23
C VAL A 187 -1.92 0.51 -13.61
N LEU A 188 -2.04 1.83 -13.69
CA LEU A 188 -2.32 2.59 -14.90
C LEU A 188 -1.27 3.69 -15.07
N ALA A 189 -0.90 3.96 -16.32
CA ALA A 189 -0.23 5.21 -16.68
C ALA A 189 -1.32 6.28 -16.84
N GLU A 190 -1.22 7.36 -16.08
CA GLU A 190 -2.14 8.49 -16.11
C GLU A 190 -1.37 9.78 -16.31
N THR A 191 -1.96 10.72 -17.03
CA THR A 191 -1.37 12.04 -17.23
C THR A 191 -1.92 12.99 -16.18
N ASP A 192 -1.05 13.70 -15.47
CA ASP A 192 -1.46 14.74 -14.55
C ASP A 192 -1.82 16.06 -15.25
N GLU A 193 -2.23 17.07 -14.49
CA GLU A 193 -2.62 18.39 -15.02
C GLU A 193 -1.48 19.10 -15.76
N ASP A 194 -0.23 18.79 -15.42
CA ASP A 194 0.98 19.35 -16.05
C ASP A 194 1.42 18.55 -17.29
N GLY A 195 0.67 17.52 -17.70
CA GLY A 195 1.01 16.68 -18.84
C GLY A 195 2.06 15.61 -18.54
N ARG A 196 2.43 15.39 -17.28
CA ARG A 196 3.42 14.38 -16.88
C ARG A 196 2.76 13.04 -16.67
N GLU A 197 3.42 11.99 -17.12
CA GLU A 197 2.98 10.62 -16.86
C GLU A 197 3.26 10.23 -15.40
N ARG A 198 2.25 9.66 -14.74
CA ARG A 198 2.31 9.08 -13.41
C ARG A 198 1.81 7.65 -13.45
N LEU A 199 2.43 6.78 -12.65
CA LEU A 199 1.95 5.42 -12.45
C LEU A 199 1.05 5.40 -11.23
N ILE A 200 -0.24 5.16 -11.45
CA ILE A 200 -1.27 5.13 -10.40
C ILE A 200 -1.78 3.71 -10.25
N CYS A 201 -1.67 3.13 -9.05
CA CYS A 201 -2.38 1.91 -8.69
C CYS A 201 -3.76 2.29 -8.17
N ARG A 202 -4.82 1.98 -8.92
CA ARG A 202 -6.20 2.19 -8.48
C ARG A 202 -6.77 0.89 -7.95
N ALA A 203 -7.48 0.96 -6.84
CA ALA A 203 -8.03 -0.20 -6.17
C ALA A 203 -9.46 0.01 -5.66
N MET A 204 -10.12 -1.10 -5.38
CA MET A 204 -11.33 -1.18 -4.57
C MET A 204 -11.16 -2.30 -3.56
N ASN A 205 -11.53 -2.06 -2.30
CA ASN A 205 -11.62 -3.10 -1.28
C ASN A 205 -13.09 -3.31 -0.85
N TRP A 206 -13.34 -4.42 -0.15
CA TRP A 206 -14.63 -4.72 0.45
C TRP A 206 -14.45 -5.65 1.65
N ARG A 207 -15.43 -5.64 2.57
CA ARG A 207 -15.50 -6.64 3.64
C ARG A 207 -15.87 -7.99 3.01
N ALA A 208 -14.88 -8.87 2.90
CA ALA A 208 -15.07 -10.20 2.33
C ALA A 208 -15.58 -11.18 3.39
N ALA A 209 -16.16 -12.28 2.91
CA ALA A 209 -16.48 -13.41 3.75
C ALA A 209 -15.16 -14.10 4.13
N SER A 210 -15.05 -14.49 5.39
CA SER A 210 -13.98 -15.39 5.81
C SER A 210 -14.31 -16.77 5.24
N ASP A 211 -13.42 -17.34 4.43
CA ASP A 211 -13.48 -18.78 4.15
C ASP A 211 -13.27 -19.51 5.49
N GLU A 212 -13.91 -20.68 5.69
CA GLU A 212 -13.79 -21.48 6.92
C GLU A 212 -12.36 -21.48 7.45
N PRO A 213 -12.12 -21.39 8.78
CA PRO A 213 -10.82 -21.06 9.35
C PRO A 213 -9.74 -21.97 8.79
N VAL A 214 -9.07 -21.48 7.74
CA VAL A 214 -7.87 -22.11 7.23
C VAL A 214 -6.89 -21.92 8.37
N PRO A 215 -6.37 -23.01 8.98
CA PRO A 215 -5.35 -22.86 9.99
C PRO A 215 -4.29 -21.94 9.40
N ARG A 216 -3.97 -20.82 10.06
CA ARG A 216 -2.85 -19.95 9.67
C ARG A 216 -1.72 -20.90 9.32
N ALA A 217 -1.30 -20.88 8.04
CA ALA A 217 -0.21 -21.74 7.63
C ALA A 217 0.92 -21.50 8.64
N ASP A 218 1.55 -22.58 9.13
CA ASP A 218 2.71 -22.46 10.03
C ASP A 218 3.85 -21.83 9.22
N ASP A 219 3.80 -20.50 9.10
CA ASP A 219 4.74 -19.72 8.31
C ASP A 219 6.00 -19.55 9.15
N LEU A 220 6.95 -20.45 8.88
CA LEU A 220 8.28 -20.41 9.47
C LEU A 220 8.93 -19.04 9.28
N GLY A 221 8.71 -18.38 8.14
CA GLY A 221 9.24 -17.05 7.85
C GLY A 221 8.69 -15.99 8.80
N GLU A 222 7.38 -15.96 9.02
CA GLU A 222 6.73 -15.05 9.98
C GLU A 222 7.19 -15.31 11.41
N ARG A 223 7.35 -16.59 11.80
CA ARG A 223 7.86 -16.98 13.12
C ARG A 223 9.32 -16.56 13.33
N ILE A 224 10.17 -16.74 12.32
CA ILE A 224 11.56 -16.27 12.35
C ILE A 224 11.58 -14.74 12.45
N LEU A 225 10.81 -14.04 11.61
CA LEU A 225 10.75 -12.58 11.62
C LEU A 225 10.29 -12.05 12.98
N SER A 226 9.26 -12.66 13.57
CA SER A 226 8.75 -12.33 14.91
C SER A 226 9.79 -12.61 16.00
N GLY A 227 10.51 -13.74 15.91
CA GLY A 227 11.56 -14.11 16.86
C GLY A 227 12.82 -13.23 16.80
N LEU A 228 13.01 -12.49 15.68
CA LEU A 228 14.08 -11.50 15.49
C LEU A 228 13.67 -10.09 15.95
N ALA A 229 12.47 -9.89 16.50
CA ALA A 229 12.08 -8.60 17.05
C ALA A 229 12.88 -8.28 18.32
N GLU A 230 13.37 -7.05 18.42
CA GLU A 230 14.14 -6.57 19.58
C GLU A 230 13.39 -5.42 20.28
N SER A 231 13.42 -5.41 21.61
CA SER A 231 12.78 -4.35 22.39
C SER A 231 13.40 -2.99 22.09
N GLY A 232 12.57 -2.02 21.70
CA GLY A 232 13.01 -0.66 21.35
C GLY A 232 13.58 -0.52 19.93
N VAL A 233 13.53 -1.60 19.13
CA VAL A 233 13.84 -1.58 17.70
C VAL A 233 12.55 -1.73 16.90
N HIS A 234 12.38 -0.89 15.90
CA HIS A 234 11.21 -0.88 15.00
C HIS A 234 11.69 -1.15 13.58
N ARG A 235 11.25 -2.26 12.99
CA ARG A 235 11.66 -2.66 11.64
C ARG A 235 10.64 -2.26 10.60
N ALA A 236 11.12 -1.83 9.44
CA ALA A 236 10.28 -1.44 8.31
C ALA A 236 10.93 -1.77 6.97
N LEU A 237 10.10 -1.92 5.94
CA LEU A 237 10.52 -1.99 4.54
C LEU A 237 10.40 -0.61 3.90
N VAL A 238 11.44 -0.23 3.15
CA VAL A 238 11.47 1.00 2.35
C VAL A 238 11.87 0.72 0.91
N ASP A 239 11.45 1.59 -0.01
CA ASP A 239 12.06 1.65 -1.34
C ASP A 239 13.45 2.28 -1.22
N LEU A 240 14.46 1.59 -1.74
CA LEU A 240 15.86 2.00 -1.65
C LEU A 240 16.20 3.24 -2.47
N ASN A 241 15.43 3.50 -3.55
CA ASN A 241 15.71 4.63 -4.43
C ASN A 241 15.12 5.93 -3.89
N THR A 242 13.97 5.83 -3.21
CA THR A 242 13.17 6.98 -2.79
C THR A 242 13.07 7.14 -1.28
N TRP A 243 13.51 6.14 -0.51
CA TRP A 243 13.35 6.05 0.95
C TRP A 243 11.92 6.09 1.46
N LYS A 244 10.95 5.89 0.57
CA LYS A 244 9.52 5.84 0.93
C LYS A 244 9.23 4.61 1.76
N LEU A 245 8.48 4.82 2.83
CA LEU A 245 8.07 3.78 3.75
C LEU A 245 6.98 2.90 3.11
N LEU A 246 7.30 1.61 2.98
CA LEU A 246 6.42 0.64 2.33
C LEU A 246 5.57 -0.12 3.35
N LYS A 247 6.18 -0.65 4.41
CA LYS A 247 5.49 -1.48 5.41
C LYS A 247 6.23 -1.49 6.75
N TRP A 248 5.49 -1.50 7.86
CA TRP A 248 6.02 -1.82 9.17
C TRP A 248 6.01 -3.33 9.44
N LEU A 249 7.15 -3.87 9.89
CA LEU A 249 7.30 -5.27 10.30
C LEU A 249 7.15 -5.45 11.81
N ASP A 250 7.27 -4.36 12.57
CA ASP A 250 6.94 -4.26 13.99
C ASP A 250 5.83 -3.21 14.20
N GLU A 251 5.58 -2.77 15.43
CA GLU A 251 4.78 -1.55 15.64
C GLU A 251 5.49 -0.34 15.02
N PRO A 252 4.75 0.62 14.47
CA PRO A 252 5.32 1.87 13.98
C PRO A 252 6.20 2.56 15.03
N CYS A 253 7.33 3.10 14.57
CA CYS A 253 8.28 3.79 15.45
C CYS A 253 7.65 5.09 16.00
N PRO A 254 7.54 5.26 17.33
CA PRO A 254 6.90 6.44 17.91
C PRO A 254 7.85 7.65 18.05
N PHE A 255 9.12 7.52 17.69
CA PHE A 255 10.15 8.52 18.01
C PHE A 255 10.26 9.65 16.99
N PHE A 256 9.74 9.46 15.78
CA PHE A 256 9.79 10.42 14.68
C PHE A 256 8.49 10.37 13.89
N ASP A 257 8.20 11.45 13.18
CA ASP A 257 7.05 11.54 12.30
C ASP A 257 7.38 10.93 10.94
N TRP A 258 6.92 9.69 10.75
CA TRP A 258 7.16 8.89 9.55
C TRP A 258 6.06 9.01 8.49
N HIS A 259 4.96 9.71 8.79
CA HIS A 259 3.89 9.95 7.84
C HIS A 259 4.42 10.74 6.65
N THR A 260 3.77 10.61 5.49
CA THR A 260 4.16 11.39 4.31
C THR A 260 4.12 12.88 4.67
N PRO A 261 5.20 13.63 4.37
CA PRO A 261 5.25 15.05 4.69
C PRO A 261 4.18 15.85 3.93
N GLU A 262 3.64 16.88 4.59
CA GLU A 262 2.84 17.89 3.89
C GLU A 262 3.79 18.79 3.06
N GLY A 263 3.65 18.75 1.74
CA GLY A 263 4.47 19.54 0.82
C GLY A 263 5.91 19.02 0.69
N ASP A 264 6.86 19.95 0.58
CA ASP A 264 8.28 19.64 0.31
C ASP A 264 9.13 19.50 1.61
N GLU A 265 8.51 19.21 2.75
CA GLU A 265 9.24 19.02 4.00
C GLU A 265 10.08 17.72 3.96
N PRO A 266 11.40 17.80 4.20
CA PRO A 266 12.25 16.61 4.14
C PRO A 266 12.07 15.74 5.40
N LEU A 267 12.06 14.41 5.22
CA LEU A 267 12.02 13.45 6.33
C LEU A 267 13.33 13.41 7.12
N VAL A 268 14.46 13.64 6.45
CA VAL A 268 15.81 13.63 7.00
C VAL A 268 16.37 15.05 7.01
N HIS A 269 17.08 15.42 8.06
CA HIS A 269 17.67 16.75 8.18
C HIS A 269 18.57 17.04 6.96
N PRO A 270 18.46 18.21 6.31
CA PRO A 270 19.24 18.52 5.10
C PRO A 270 20.76 18.37 5.27
N ASP A 271 21.29 18.75 6.45
CA ASP A 271 22.71 18.55 6.78
C ASP A 271 23.16 17.08 6.88
N ASP A 272 22.23 16.11 6.98
CA ASP A 272 22.56 14.67 7.00
C ASP A 272 22.56 14.05 5.59
N ALA A 273 22.45 14.87 4.54
CA ALA A 273 22.59 14.42 3.15
C ALA A 273 23.93 13.69 2.86
N PRO A 274 25.09 14.09 3.44
CA PRO A 274 26.34 13.34 3.30
C PRO A 274 26.26 11.92 3.90
N GLU A 275 25.61 11.76 5.04
CA GLU A 275 25.40 10.49 5.75
C GLU A 275 24.49 9.59 4.92
N MET A 276 23.41 10.14 4.36
CA MET A 276 22.54 9.42 3.42
C MET A 276 23.29 8.94 2.17
N ALA A 277 24.17 9.78 1.61
CA ALA A 277 25.01 9.40 0.48
C ALA A 277 26.02 8.31 0.86
N ALA A 278 26.60 8.37 2.06
CA ALA A 278 27.50 7.34 2.56
C ALA A 278 26.77 6.01 2.75
N MET A 279 25.57 6.03 3.36
CA MET A 279 24.73 4.85 3.52
C MET A 279 24.39 4.21 2.17
N ALA A 280 24.07 5.00 1.14
CA ALA A 280 23.79 4.48 -0.19
C ALA A 280 24.99 3.74 -0.81
N VAL A 281 26.23 4.20 -0.56
CA VAL A 281 27.46 3.53 -1.02
C VAL A 281 27.77 2.28 -0.20
N GLU A 282 27.63 2.35 1.13
CA GLU A 282 27.85 1.20 2.03
C GLU A 282 26.87 0.06 1.74
N PHE A 283 25.64 0.43 1.40
CA PHE A 283 24.56 -0.50 1.10
C PHE A 283 24.85 -1.44 -0.08
N ASP A 284 25.63 -1.00 -1.09
CA ASP A 284 26.07 -1.87 -2.19
C ASP A 284 26.88 -3.09 -1.71
N THR A 285 27.43 -3.03 -0.49
CA THR A 285 28.25 -4.09 0.11
C THR A 285 27.55 -4.90 1.20
N GLY A 286 26.33 -4.53 1.62
CA GLY A 286 25.46 -5.39 2.43
C GLY A 286 24.63 -4.67 3.50
N GLU A 287 25.28 -3.95 4.41
CA GLU A 287 24.64 -3.25 5.55
C GLU A 287 25.24 -1.85 5.69
N ALA A 288 24.38 -0.86 5.93
CA ALA A 288 24.77 0.50 6.27
C ALA A 288 24.16 0.91 7.60
N SER A 289 24.90 1.63 8.44
CA SER A 289 24.42 2.03 9.77
C SER A 289 24.92 3.41 10.17
N HIS A 290 24.00 4.35 10.37
CA HIS A 290 24.30 5.74 10.74
C HIS A 290 23.24 6.30 11.70
N VAL A 291 23.57 7.39 12.38
CA VAL A 291 22.59 8.17 13.14
C VAL A 291 22.11 9.31 12.24
N LEU A 292 20.80 9.36 12.00
CA LEU A 292 20.16 10.38 11.18
C LEU A 292 19.19 11.19 12.04
N ARG A 293 19.13 12.50 11.79
CA ARG A 293 18.12 13.38 12.35
C ARG A 293 16.85 13.27 11.49
N LEU A 294 15.84 12.58 12.01
CA LEU A 294 14.53 12.42 11.38
C LEU A 294 13.54 13.44 11.91
N ARG A 295 12.52 13.80 11.13
CA ARG A 295 11.51 14.78 11.55
C ARG A 295 10.82 14.36 12.86
N GLY A 296 10.80 15.23 13.85
CA GLY A 296 10.19 14.95 15.15
C GLY A 296 8.66 15.00 15.12
N VAL A 297 8.00 14.20 15.97
CA VAL A 297 6.52 14.18 16.11
C VAL A 297 5.98 15.54 16.57
N ASP A 298 6.68 16.20 17.49
CA ASP A 298 6.31 17.53 18.01
C ASP A 298 6.99 18.68 17.24
N GLY A 299 7.49 18.38 16.03
CA GLY A 299 8.33 19.27 15.24
C GLY A 299 9.83 19.16 15.57
N GLY A 300 10.65 19.84 14.76
CA GLY A 300 12.10 19.77 14.87
C GLY A 300 12.67 18.43 14.37
N TRP A 301 13.77 18.00 14.99
CA TRP A 301 14.56 16.86 14.52
C TRP A 301 14.95 15.93 15.67
N THR A 302 14.69 14.64 15.51
CA THR A 302 15.01 13.59 16.47
C THR A 302 16.13 12.70 15.91
N PRO A 303 17.25 12.53 16.62
CA PRO A 303 18.30 11.62 16.19
C PRO A 303 17.84 10.16 16.37
N ILE A 304 17.91 9.37 15.31
CA ILE A 304 17.54 7.96 15.25
C ILE A 304 18.72 7.18 14.70
N HIS A 305 19.08 6.08 15.36
CA HIS A 305 20.04 5.13 14.81
C HIS A 305 19.32 4.26 13.78
N VAL A 306 19.78 4.31 12.54
CA VAL A 306 19.21 3.64 11.38
C VAL A 306 20.20 2.62 10.85
N THR A 307 19.79 1.35 10.84
CA THR A 307 20.51 0.29 10.12
C THR A 307 19.68 -0.16 8.93
N VAL A 308 20.30 -0.28 7.75
CA VAL A 308 19.64 -0.70 6.51
C VAL A 308 20.29 -1.95 5.96
N ARG A 309 19.48 -2.96 5.64
CA ARG A 309 19.89 -4.19 4.96
C ARG A 309 19.12 -4.38 3.67
N ARG A 310 19.79 -4.89 2.64
CA ARG A 310 19.13 -5.24 1.38
C ARG A 310 18.36 -6.54 1.54
N VAL A 311 17.09 -6.57 1.16
CA VAL A 311 16.30 -7.80 1.10
C VAL A 311 15.67 -7.95 -0.26
N GLU A 312 15.74 -9.14 -0.84
CA GLU A 312 15.01 -9.47 -2.06
C GLU A 312 13.57 -9.86 -1.67
N ILE A 313 12.59 -9.09 -2.16
CA ILE A 313 11.16 -9.33 -1.87
C ILE A 313 10.42 -10.02 -3.02
N ALA A 314 10.95 -9.92 -4.24
CA ALA A 314 10.49 -10.65 -5.41
C ALA A 314 11.68 -10.82 -6.37
N ALA A 315 11.54 -11.66 -7.40
CA ALA A 315 12.62 -11.90 -8.36
C ALA A 315 13.19 -10.58 -8.90
N ASP A 316 14.48 -10.35 -8.66
CA ASP A 316 15.21 -9.13 -9.02
C ASP A 316 14.60 -7.83 -8.47
N THR A 317 13.83 -7.89 -7.38
CA THR A 317 13.21 -6.72 -6.73
C THR A 317 13.63 -6.65 -5.27
N TYR A 318 14.26 -5.55 -4.90
CA TYR A 318 14.90 -5.38 -3.61
C TYR A 318 14.31 -4.21 -2.83
N ALA A 319 14.10 -4.41 -1.53
CA ALA A 319 13.72 -3.38 -0.58
C ALA A 319 14.83 -3.17 0.46
N GLY A 320 14.78 -2.03 1.14
CA GLY A 320 15.59 -1.78 2.33
C GLY A 320 14.83 -2.25 3.56
N LEU A 321 15.42 -3.15 4.33
CA LEU A 321 14.99 -3.46 5.68
C LEU A 321 15.67 -2.51 6.65
N LEU A 322 14.90 -1.56 7.18
CA LEU A 322 15.30 -0.66 8.24
C LEU A 322 15.19 -1.35 9.60
N SER A 323 16.14 -1.05 10.49
CA SER A 323 16.01 -1.24 11.93
C SER A 323 16.24 0.11 12.60
N LEU A 324 15.21 0.61 13.28
CA LEU A 324 15.14 1.97 13.83
C LEU A 324 15.09 1.91 15.34
N ARG A 325 16.00 2.64 16.01
CA ARG A 325 16.00 2.76 17.48
C ARG A 325 16.56 4.11 17.92
N LEU A 326 16.37 4.44 19.19
CA LEU A 326 17.09 5.56 19.78
C LEU A 326 18.60 5.27 19.78
N PRO A 327 19.44 6.26 19.43
CA PRO A 327 20.89 6.12 19.51
C PRO A 327 21.35 6.08 20.97
N THR A 328 22.45 5.39 21.20
CA THR A 328 23.16 5.40 22.48
C THR A 328 23.94 6.70 22.66
N ALA A 329 24.36 7.01 23.90
CA ALA A 329 25.16 8.20 24.17
C ALA A 329 26.50 8.22 23.42
N ASP A 330 27.10 7.04 23.21
CA ASP A 330 28.37 6.90 22.47
C ASP A 330 28.19 7.16 20.97
N GLU A 331 27.04 6.78 20.40
CA GLU A 331 26.71 7.03 18.99
C GLU A 331 26.39 8.51 18.71
N LEU A 332 25.95 9.26 19.71
CA LEU A 332 25.74 10.70 19.63
C LEU A 332 27.03 11.52 19.85
N ALA A 333 28.08 10.89 20.38
CA ALA A 333 29.32 11.59 20.68
C ALA A 333 30.03 11.99 19.37
N PRO A 334 30.54 13.24 19.26
CA PRO A 334 31.28 13.65 18.08
C PRO A 334 32.53 12.76 17.92
N PRO A 335 32.92 12.40 16.67
CA PRO A 335 34.03 11.51 16.44
C PRO A 335 35.29 12.06 17.12
N THR A 336 35.89 11.26 18.01
CA THR A 336 37.09 11.66 18.75
C THR A 336 38.18 12.06 17.75
N ARG A 337 38.54 13.36 17.72
CA ARG A 337 39.68 13.87 16.96
C ARG A 337 40.93 13.13 17.43
N LYS A 338 41.39 12.14 16.65
CA LYS A 338 42.73 11.56 16.83
C LYS A 338 43.75 12.69 16.69
N GLY A 339 44.28 13.14 17.82
CA GLY A 339 45.30 14.19 17.87
C GLY A 339 46.49 13.80 17.01
N ALA A 340 46.73 14.56 15.93
CA ALA A 340 47.94 14.45 15.14
C ALA A 340 49.13 14.81 16.03
N ARG A 341 49.81 13.78 16.55
CA ARG A 341 51.05 13.91 17.30
C ARG A 341 52.13 14.37 16.32
N ARG A 342 52.31 15.71 16.19
CA ARG A 342 53.45 16.31 15.47
C ARG A 342 54.74 15.88 16.16
N THR A 343 55.41 14.87 15.61
CA THR A 343 56.82 14.61 15.89
C THR A 343 57.66 15.74 15.29
N LYS A 344 58.09 16.67 16.13
CA LYS A 344 59.16 17.62 15.79
C LYS A 344 60.47 16.84 15.74
N SER A 345 61.02 16.58 14.55
CA SER A 345 62.41 16.17 14.39
C SER A 345 63.30 17.40 14.58
N SER A 346 64.14 17.38 15.61
CA SER A 346 65.20 18.37 15.81
C SER A 346 66.39 17.98 14.94
N THR A 347 66.61 18.69 13.84
CA THR A 347 67.84 18.56 13.05
C THR A 347 68.98 19.24 13.80
N ARG A 348 69.84 18.44 14.42
CA ARG A 348 71.07 18.89 15.09
C ARG A 348 72.12 19.18 14.01
N ARG A 349 72.53 20.44 13.90
CA ARG A 349 73.71 20.89 13.13
C ARG A 349 74.96 20.14 13.64
N ALA A 350 75.71 19.53 12.73
CA ALA A 350 77.11 19.18 12.95
C ALA A 350 77.98 20.07 12.04
N ARG A 351 78.87 20.83 12.68
CA ARG A 351 80.03 21.47 12.07
C ARG A 351 81.10 20.41 11.85
N THR A 352 81.71 20.42 10.67
CA THR A 352 83.17 20.30 10.47
C THR A 352 83.48 20.88 9.10
#